data_AF-A0A1Q5A683-F1
#
_entry.id   AF-A0A1Q5A683-F1
#
_cell.length_a   1.000
_cell.length_b   1.000
_cell.length_c   1.000
_cell.angle_alpha   90.00
_cell.angle_beta   90.00
_cell.angle_gamma   90.00
#
_symmetry.space_group_name_H-M   'P 1'
#
loop_
_entity.id
_entity.type
_entity.pdbx_description
1 polymer ?
#
loop_
_entity_poly.entity_id
_entity_poly.type
_entity_poly.pdbx_seq_one_letter_code
_entity_poly.pdbx_strand_id
1 'polypeptide(L)'
;MRIVIGSTAIKHHFEDFPREPKDYDVFSDEPALSGSDSFWHPKMEDYAWADSVVATPDELYTIKLSHAFWELPNGSWNKHMADLMFLRHKGCQVIEPLYKLLYEIWTEKHGSKKMDLTKEAEDFFKDAVKRKYDHDSLHYSVAYTPGKPWYEVFLKPGHSVDMDMKLVWEAPFEVQVALFREEVYATALERIVIPRNYNVSPGFAYHWALRRTITSLTRGRSARFIAENYALFHRPDHDYVAHHLANRAFLIPLEDEK
;
A
#
# COMPACT_ATOMS: atom_id res chain seq x y z
N MET A 1 -25.62 -2.29 19.45
CA MET A 1 -24.96 -3.40 18.72
C MET A 1 -23.50 -3.52 19.12
N ARG A 2 -22.91 -4.72 19.17
CA ARG A 2 -21.47 -4.89 19.46
C ARG A 2 -20.88 -6.07 18.69
N ILE A 3 -19.99 -5.77 17.74
CA ILE A 3 -19.30 -6.76 16.91
C ILE A 3 -17.80 -6.74 17.25
N VAL A 4 -17.25 -7.88 17.65
CA VAL A 4 -15.82 -8.06 17.88
C VAL A 4 -15.10 -8.12 16.54
N ILE A 5 -14.03 -7.33 16.43
CA ILE A 5 -13.21 -7.21 15.23
C ILE A 5 -11.73 -7.36 15.58
N GLY A 6 -10.86 -6.99 14.64
CA GLY A 6 -9.43 -6.90 14.90
C GLY A 6 -8.78 -8.27 15.13
N SER A 7 -7.65 -8.27 15.84
CA SER A 7 -6.83 -9.48 15.98
C SER A 7 -7.48 -10.56 16.85
N THR A 8 -8.30 -10.14 17.83
CA THR A 8 -9.10 -11.05 18.67
C THR A 8 -10.12 -11.84 17.85
N ALA A 9 -10.85 -11.18 16.95
CA ALA A 9 -11.79 -11.87 16.06
C ALA A 9 -11.08 -12.80 15.07
N ILE A 10 -9.91 -12.42 14.54
CA ILE A 10 -9.12 -13.30 13.65
C ILE A 10 -8.70 -14.58 14.40
N LYS A 11 -8.18 -14.45 15.63
CA LYS A 11 -7.77 -15.61 16.45
C LYS A 11 -8.94 -16.52 16.81
N HIS A 12 -10.13 -15.96 17.00
CA HIS A 12 -11.36 -16.73 17.22
C HIS A 12 -11.69 -17.66 16.03
N HIS A 13 -11.55 -17.16 14.80
CA HIS A 13 -11.82 -17.95 13.59
C HIS A 13 -10.67 -18.88 13.19
N PHE A 14 -9.43 -18.50 13.50
CA PHE A 14 -8.23 -19.21 13.05
C PHE A 14 -7.27 -19.48 14.21
N GLU A 15 -7.28 -20.71 14.72
CA GLU A 15 -6.38 -21.13 15.80
C GLU A 15 -4.90 -20.95 15.45
N ASP A 16 -4.55 -21.11 14.17
CA ASP A 16 -3.20 -20.96 13.63
C ASP A 16 -2.81 -19.51 13.30
N PHE A 17 -3.64 -18.52 13.68
CA PHE A 17 -3.25 -17.12 13.60
C PHE A 17 -2.01 -16.87 14.49
N PRO A 18 -0.89 -16.39 13.91
CA PRO A 18 0.42 -16.44 14.57
C PRO A 18 0.65 -15.33 15.61
N ARG A 19 -0.26 -14.35 15.71
CA ARG A 19 -0.13 -13.25 16.68
C ARG A 19 -1.07 -13.49 17.85
N GLU A 20 -0.57 -13.26 19.05
CA GLU A 20 -1.41 -13.17 20.24
C GLU A 20 -2.06 -11.76 20.31
N PRO A 21 -3.40 -11.67 20.32
CA PRO A 21 -4.11 -10.41 20.46
C PRO A 21 -3.75 -9.70 21.78
N LYS A 22 -3.62 -8.38 21.74
CA LYS A 22 -3.29 -7.55 22.92
C LYS A 22 -4.39 -6.56 23.28
N ASP A 23 -5.32 -6.39 22.36
CA ASP A 23 -6.40 -5.43 22.33
C ASP A 23 -7.72 -6.14 22.02
N TYR A 24 -8.80 -5.57 22.55
CA TYR A 24 -10.16 -6.00 22.29
C TYR A 24 -10.85 -4.92 21.49
N ASP A 25 -10.82 -5.06 20.16
CA ASP A 25 -11.41 -4.12 19.22
C ASP A 25 -12.88 -4.48 18.96
N VAL A 26 -13.77 -3.49 19.05
CA VAL A 26 -15.20 -3.68 18.73
C VAL A 26 -15.73 -2.56 17.85
N PHE A 27 -16.67 -2.92 16.99
CA PHE A 27 -17.62 -1.96 16.44
C PHE A 27 -18.88 -1.91 17.30
N SER A 28 -19.14 -0.77 17.94
CA SER A 28 -20.26 -0.63 18.88
C SER A 28 -20.74 0.82 19.03
N ASP A 29 -22.05 0.99 18.86
CA ASP A 29 -22.81 2.22 19.15
C ASP A 29 -22.89 2.56 20.65
N GLU A 30 -22.47 1.64 21.52
CA GLU A 30 -22.38 1.82 22.97
C GLU A 30 -20.99 2.34 23.38
N PRO A 31 -20.89 3.02 24.54
CA PRO A 31 -19.60 3.39 25.12
C PRO A 31 -18.64 2.19 25.23
N ALA A 32 -17.35 2.45 25.00
CA ALA A 32 -16.32 1.44 25.15
C ALA A 32 -16.34 0.83 26.56
N LEU A 33 -16.28 -0.50 26.64
CA LEU A 33 -16.02 -1.18 27.91
C LEU A 33 -14.57 -0.91 28.34
N SER A 34 -14.32 -0.93 29.65
CA SER A 34 -12.95 -0.77 30.17
C SER A 34 -12.03 -1.83 29.56
N GLY A 35 -10.94 -1.38 28.91
CA GLY A 35 -9.99 -2.26 28.24
C GLY A 35 -10.34 -2.66 26.80
N SER A 36 -11.38 -2.05 26.20
CA SER A 36 -11.72 -2.23 24.78
C SER A 36 -11.54 -0.94 23.98
N ASP A 37 -11.08 -1.06 22.73
CA ASP A 37 -11.10 0.02 21.76
C ASP A 37 -12.40 -0.11 20.94
N SER A 38 -13.31 0.84 21.13
CA SER A 38 -14.59 0.88 20.41
C SER A 38 -14.56 1.92 19.29
N PHE A 39 -15.07 1.54 18.12
CA PHE A 39 -15.35 2.48 17.04
C PHE A 39 -16.79 2.32 16.54
N TRP A 40 -17.44 3.43 16.23
CA TRP A 40 -18.74 3.41 15.57
C TRP A 40 -18.90 4.58 14.64
N HIS A 41 -19.68 4.36 13.59
CA HIS A 41 -20.10 5.40 12.67
C HIS A 41 -21.58 5.20 12.32
N PRO A 42 -22.43 6.25 12.29
CA PRO A 42 -23.85 6.11 11.98
C PRO A 42 -24.16 5.37 10.67
N LYS A 43 -23.29 5.52 9.65
CA LYS A 43 -23.45 4.79 8.37
C LYS A 43 -23.37 3.26 8.49
N MET A 44 -22.89 2.73 9.62
CA MET A 44 -22.87 1.30 9.88
C MET A 44 -24.19 0.76 10.46
N GLU A 45 -25.15 1.62 10.83
CA GLU A 45 -26.41 1.22 11.48
C GLU A 45 -27.21 0.25 10.61
N ASP A 46 -27.28 0.50 9.31
CA ASP A 46 -28.02 -0.33 8.35
C ASP A 46 -27.18 -1.49 7.77
N TYR A 47 -25.90 -1.62 8.16
CA TYR A 47 -25.09 -2.74 7.70
C TYR A 47 -25.47 -4.02 8.44
N ALA A 48 -26.07 -4.96 7.72
CA ALA A 48 -26.42 -6.27 8.24
C ALA A 48 -25.17 -7.16 8.38
N TRP A 49 -24.55 -7.12 9.55
CA TRP A 49 -23.48 -8.05 9.94
C TRP A 49 -23.98 -9.49 9.89
N ALA A 50 -23.13 -10.39 9.40
CA ALA A 50 -23.50 -11.80 9.26
C ALA A 50 -23.67 -12.53 10.61
N ASP A 51 -22.98 -12.07 11.64
CA ASP A 51 -23.09 -12.54 13.03
C ASP A 51 -23.31 -11.33 13.96
N SER A 52 -23.91 -11.55 15.14
CA SER A 52 -24.25 -10.48 16.09
C SER A 52 -23.20 -10.23 17.17
N VAL A 53 -22.12 -11.02 17.18
CA VAL A 53 -21.06 -11.01 18.20
C VAL A 53 -19.68 -10.84 17.59
N VAL A 54 -19.33 -11.56 16.51
CA VAL A 54 -17.97 -11.55 15.94
C VAL A 54 -18.02 -11.39 14.44
N ALA A 55 -17.26 -10.43 13.88
CA ALA A 55 -17.16 -10.28 12.43
C ALA A 55 -16.61 -11.57 11.78
N THR A 56 -17.20 -11.97 10.66
CA THR A 56 -16.77 -13.11 9.86
C THR A 56 -15.38 -12.89 9.25
N PRO A 57 -14.69 -13.96 8.80
CA PRO A 57 -13.39 -13.81 8.14
C PRO A 57 -13.37 -12.83 6.95
N ASP A 58 -14.41 -12.84 6.11
CA ASP A 58 -14.54 -11.93 4.95
C ASP A 58 -14.80 -10.48 5.39
N GLU A 59 -15.61 -10.27 6.43
CA GLU A 59 -15.79 -8.93 7.03
C GLU A 59 -14.48 -8.43 7.63
N LEU A 60 -13.74 -9.27 8.37
CA LEU A 60 -12.43 -8.92 8.94
C LEU A 60 -11.40 -8.55 7.85
N TYR A 61 -11.34 -9.34 6.78
CA TYR A 61 -10.48 -9.05 5.63
C TYR A 61 -10.86 -7.71 4.99
N THR A 62 -12.16 -7.48 4.80
CA THR A 62 -12.69 -6.24 4.22
C THR A 62 -12.40 -5.02 5.10
N ILE A 63 -12.54 -5.15 6.43
CA ILE A 63 -12.19 -4.10 7.40
C ILE A 63 -10.70 -3.75 7.28
N LYS A 64 -9.81 -4.75 7.32
CA LYS A 64 -8.35 -4.52 7.20
C LYS A 64 -7.98 -3.90 5.86
N LEU A 65 -8.55 -4.40 4.77
CA LEU A 65 -8.27 -3.89 3.42
C LEU A 65 -8.73 -2.44 3.28
N SER A 66 -9.97 -2.14 3.71
CA SER A 66 -10.52 -0.80 3.61
C SER A 66 -9.68 0.23 4.34
N HIS A 67 -8.97 -0.15 5.41
CA HIS A 67 -8.13 0.75 6.19
C HIS A 67 -6.66 0.83 5.71
N ALA A 68 -6.21 -0.05 4.81
CA ALA A 68 -4.80 -0.21 4.41
C ALA A 68 -4.16 1.08 3.83
N PHE A 69 -4.97 2.05 3.43
CA PHE A 69 -4.54 3.28 2.76
C PHE A 69 -4.16 4.42 3.72
N TRP A 70 -4.45 4.28 5.02
CA TRP A 70 -4.12 5.27 6.03
C TRP A 70 -3.02 4.75 6.97
N GLU A 71 -1.93 5.49 7.07
CA GLU A 71 -0.89 5.26 8.06
C GLU A 71 -1.22 6.06 9.33
N LEU A 72 -1.66 5.37 10.37
CA LEU A 72 -1.99 6.01 11.64
C LEU A 72 -0.74 6.24 12.50
N PRO A 73 -0.73 7.30 13.33
CA PRO A 73 0.41 7.63 14.21
C PRO A 73 0.79 6.51 15.20
N ASN A 74 -0.12 5.57 15.47
CA ASN A 74 0.13 4.44 16.37
C ASN A 74 1.03 3.34 15.77
N GLY A 75 1.52 3.51 14.53
CA GLY A 75 2.45 2.57 13.88
C GLY A 75 1.82 1.20 13.57
N SER A 76 0.49 1.12 13.54
CA SER A 76 -0.23 -0.15 13.39
C SER A 76 -0.24 -0.71 11.96
N TRP A 77 0.21 0.07 10.96
CA TRP A 77 0.11 -0.28 9.54
C TRP A 77 0.76 -1.63 9.20
N ASN A 78 1.98 -1.89 9.67
CA ASN A 78 2.67 -3.16 9.41
C ASN A 78 1.88 -4.37 9.95
N LYS A 79 1.24 -4.23 11.13
CA LYS A 79 0.40 -5.28 11.70
C LYS A 79 -0.85 -5.50 10.85
N HIS A 80 -1.46 -4.42 10.37
CA HIS A 80 -2.65 -4.49 9.51
C HIS A 80 -2.36 -5.21 8.20
N MET A 81 -1.23 -4.91 7.56
CA MET A 81 -0.85 -5.58 6.31
C MET A 81 -0.47 -7.05 6.52
N ALA A 82 0.14 -7.40 7.66
CA ALA A 82 0.40 -8.79 8.02
C ALA A 82 -0.90 -9.59 8.23
N ASP A 83 -1.88 -9.01 8.93
CA ASP A 83 -3.21 -9.61 9.12
C ASP A 83 -3.94 -9.77 7.78
N LEU A 84 -3.86 -8.75 6.91
CA LEU A 84 -4.45 -8.76 5.57
C LEU A 84 -3.90 -9.91 4.73
N MET A 85 -2.57 -10.07 4.73
CA MET A 85 -1.88 -11.17 4.05
C MET A 85 -2.31 -12.54 4.58
N PHE A 86 -2.40 -12.69 5.90
CA PHE A 86 -2.87 -13.93 6.54
C PHE A 86 -4.29 -14.28 6.12
N LEU A 87 -5.23 -13.33 6.24
CA LEU A 87 -6.63 -13.53 5.87
C LEU A 87 -6.79 -13.85 4.38
N ARG A 88 -6.01 -13.19 3.51
CA ARG A 88 -6.00 -13.51 2.08
C ARG A 88 -5.50 -14.95 1.83
N HIS A 89 -4.47 -15.40 2.54
CA HIS A 89 -3.98 -16.78 2.46
C HIS A 89 -5.02 -17.80 2.93
N LYS A 90 -5.88 -17.43 3.90
CA LYS A 90 -7.03 -18.22 4.33
C LYS A 90 -8.19 -18.28 3.32
N GLY A 91 -8.08 -17.57 2.20
CA GLY A 91 -9.11 -17.56 1.15
C GLY A 91 -10.19 -16.51 1.35
N CYS A 92 -10.04 -15.59 2.32
CA CYS A 92 -11.03 -14.54 2.57
C CYS A 92 -11.17 -13.62 1.35
N GLN A 93 -12.40 -13.16 1.11
CA GLN A 93 -12.77 -12.33 -0.03
C GLN A 93 -13.29 -10.96 0.42
N VAL A 94 -13.19 -9.97 -0.48
CA VAL A 94 -13.75 -8.64 -0.23
C VAL A 94 -15.26 -8.69 -0.32
N ILE A 95 -15.92 -8.12 0.69
CA ILE A 95 -17.34 -7.77 0.64
C ILE A 95 -17.45 -6.35 0.09
N GLU A 96 -17.69 -6.21 -1.21
CA GLU A 96 -17.71 -4.89 -1.90
C GLU A 96 -18.61 -3.84 -1.24
N PRO A 97 -19.85 -4.16 -0.79
CA PRO A 97 -20.69 -3.19 -0.09
C PRO A 97 -20.03 -2.67 1.20
N LEU A 98 -19.46 -3.56 2.01
CA LEU A 98 -18.77 -3.19 3.24
C LEU A 98 -17.49 -2.41 2.97
N TYR A 99 -16.71 -2.80 1.96
CA TYR A 99 -15.50 -2.07 1.57
C TYR A 99 -15.81 -0.61 1.24
N LYS A 100 -16.84 -0.37 0.41
CA LYS A 100 -17.24 0.98 0.00
C LYS A 100 -17.71 1.80 1.19
N LEU A 101 -18.56 1.21 2.04
CA LEU A 101 -19.04 1.82 3.27
C LEU A 101 -17.88 2.25 4.19
N LEU A 102 -16.97 1.31 4.48
CA LEU A 102 -15.85 1.57 5.38
C LEU A 102 -14.85 2.57 4.78
N TYR A 103 -14.54 2.47 3.49
CA TYR A 103 -13.62 3.40 2.82
C TYR A 103 -14.14 4.84 2.88
N GLU A 104 -15.46 5.04 2.72
CA GLU A 104 -16.11 6.35 2.89
C GLU A 104 -15.96 6.85 4.34
N ILE A 105 -16.24 6.01 5.33
CA ILE A 105 -16.09 6.32 6.76
C ILE A 105 -14.64 6.70 7.10
N TRP A 106 -13.65 5.94 6.61
CA TRP A 106 -12.23 6.24 6.85
C TRP A 106 -11.81 7.53 6.16
N THR A 107 -12.36 7.82 4.99
CA THR A 107 -12.12 9.09 4.28
C THR A 107 -12.66 10.28 5.08
N GLU A 108 -13.83 10.15 5.71
CA GLU A 108 -14.37 11.20 6.59
C GLU A 108 -13.52 11.38 7.85
N LYS A 109 -13.10 10.26 8.46
CA LYS A 109 -12.37 10.27 9.74
C LYS A 109 -10.90 10.71 9.62
N HIS A 110 -10.21 10.23 8.59
CA HIS A 110 -8.77 10.39 8.42
C HIS A 110 -8.41 11.33 7.25
N GLY A 111 -9.42 11.85 6.56
CA GLY A 111 -9.26 12.69 5.38
C GLY A 111 -9.09 11.87 4.10
N SER A 112 -9.37 12.54 2.97
CA SER A 112 -9.13 11.96 1.66
C SER A 112 -7.64 11.72 1.45
N LYS A 113 -7.32 10.62 0.76
CA LYS A 113 -5.97 10.34 0.31
C LYS A 113 -5.51 11.46 -0.63
N LYS A 114 -4.78 12.43 -0.11
CA LYS A 114 -4.09 13.45 -0.90
C LYS A 114 -2.90 12.76 -1.60
N MET A 115 -3.05 12.35 -2.86
CA MET A 115 -1.92 12.48 -3.81
C MET A 115 -1.63 13.96 -3.87
N ASP A 116 -0.49 14.31 -3.33
CA ASP A 116 0.07 15.63 -3.40
C ASP A 116 0.73 15.82 -4.77
N LEU A 117 -0.04 15.73 -5.87
CA LEU A 117 0.47 16.12 -7.20
C LEU A 117 0.67 17.64 -7.31
N THR A 118 0.01 18.42 -6.44
CA THR A 118 0.10 19.89 -6.41
C THR A 118 1.00 20.43 -5.29
N LYS A 119 1.50 19.57 -4.39
CA LYS A 119 2.55 19.99 -3.44
C LYS A 119 3.96 19.88 -4.02
N GLU A 120 4.05 19.66 -5.33
CA GLU A 120 5.28 19.81 -6.12
C GLU A 120 5.68 21.28 -6.33
N ALA A 121 5.00 22.27 -5.77
CA ALA A 121 5.43 23.68 -5.84
C ALA A 121 5.96 24.22 -4.50
N GLU A 122 5.17 24.25 -3.43
CA GLU A 122 5.56 24.95 -2.19
C GLU A 122 6.20 24.05 -1.11
N ASP A 123 5.84 22.76 -1.04
CA ASP A 123 6.56 21.77 -0.22
C ASP A 123 7.73 21.13 -1.00
N PHE A 124 7.81 21.29 -2.32
CA PHE A 124 8.97 20.90 -3.14
C PHE A 124 10.23 21.69 -2.79
N PHE A 125 10.10 22.97 -2.41
CA PHE A 125 11.21 23.75 -1.85
C PHE A 125 11.58 23.37 -0.40
N LYS A 126 10.83 22.46 0.25
CA LYS A 126 11.16 21.88 1.55
C LYS A 126 11.51 20.39 1.50
N ASP A 127 11.35 19.73 0.35
CA ASP A 127 11.74 18.34 0.19
C ASP A 127 13.28 18.27 0.21
N ALA A 128 13.83 18.01 1.39
CA ALA A 128 15.27 17.84 1.61
C ALA A 128 15.85 16.60 0.90
N VAL A 129 15.08 15.95 0.02
CA VAL A 129 15.52 14.81 -0.78
C VAL A 129 16.35 15.35 -1.94
N LYS A 130 17.67 15.34 -1.73
CA LYS A 130 18.66 15.54 -2.78
C LYS A 130 18.61 14.37 -3.77
N ARG A 131 17.75 14.48 -4.77
CA ARG A 131 17.66 13.50 -5.87
C ARG A 131 18.95 13.58 -6.69
N LYS A 132 19.57 12.42 -6.92
CA LYS A 132 20.85 12.32 -7.66
C LYS A 132 20.65 11.99 -9.13
N TYR A 133 19.56 11.30 -9.45
CA TYR A 133 19.23 10.83 -10.79
C TYR A 133 17.79 11.20 -11.11
N ASP A 134 17.53 11.38 -12.40
CA ASP A 134 16.18 11.47 -12.94
C ASP A 134 15.38 10.22 -12.56
N HIS A 135 14.13 10.42 -12.14
CA HIS A 135 13.28 9.34 -11.63
C HIS A 135 12.98 8.30 -12.71
N ASP A 136 12.64 8.74 -13.91
CA ASP A 136 12.32 7.86 -15.03
C ASP A 136 13.55 7.01 -15.39
N SER A 137 14.76 7.60 -15.38
CA SER A 137 16.03 6.88 -15.59
C SER A 137 16.26 5.72 -14.60
N LEU A 138 15.71 5.79 -13.39
CA LEU A 138 15.78 4.68 -12.42
C LEU A 138 14.94 3.50 -12.87
N HIS A 139 13.76 3.72 -13.46
CA HIS A 139 12.92 2.64 -14.00
C HIS A 139 13.68 1.82 -15.05
N TYR A 140 14.43 2.44 -15.96
CA TYR A 140 15.25 1.73 -16.95
C TYR A 140 16.31 0.81 -16.32
N SER A 141 16.84 1.20 -15.16
CA SER A 141 17.86 0.41 -14.44
C SER A 141 17.28 -0.76 -13.63
N VAL A 142 16.01 -0.69 -13.22
CA VAL A 142 15.32 -1.74 -12.45
C VAL A 142 14.34 -2.55 -13.28
N ALA A 143 14.13 -2.18 -14.55
CA ALA A 143 13.22 -2.85 -15.46
C ALA A 143 13.54 -4.35 -15.57
N TYR A 144 12.49 -5.18 -15.63
CA TYR A 144 12.67 -6.63 -15.80
C TYR A 144 13.40 -6.98 -17.10
N THR A 145 13.19 -6.19 -18.14
CA THR A 145 14.05 -6.15 -19.32
C THR A 145 14.85 -4.86 -19.27
N PRO A 146 16.19 -4.90 -19.06
CA PRO A 146 16.99 -3.70 -18.93
C PRO A 146 16.77 -2.70 -20.06
N GLY A 147 16.54 -1.44 -19.70
CA GLY A 147 16.26 -0.36 -20.65
C GLY A 147 14.85 -0.36 -21.25
N LYS A 148 13.94 -1.22 -20.78
CA LYS A 148 12.55 -1.32 -21.26
C LYS A 148 11.57 -1.40 -20.08
N PRO A 149 11.36 -0.31 -19.34
CA PRO A 149 10.44 -0.30 -18.21
C PRO A 149 8.99 -0.45 -18.69
N TRP A 150 8.13 -1.03 -17.84
CA TRP A 150 6.76 -1.33 -18.22
C TRP A 150 5.90 -0.08 -18.43
N TYR A 151 6.20 1.03 -17.74
CA TYR A 151 5.37 2.24 -17.85
C TYR A 151 5.33 2.79 -19.29
N GLU A 152 6.40 2.65 -20.06
CA GLU A 152 6.48 3.11 -21.46
C GLU A 152 5.43 2.42 -22.36
N VAL A 153 5.14 1.15 -22.08
CA VAL A 153 4.13 0.36 -22.82
C VAL A 153 2.73 0.92 -22.61
N PHE A 154 2.51 1.61 -21.50
CA PHE A 154 1.21 2.12 -21.08
C PHE A 154 1.09 3.64 -21.21
N LEU A 155 2.07 4.35 -21.78
CA LEU A 155 1.95 5.79 -22.01
C LEU A 155 0.87 6.09 -23.05
N LYS A 156 0.10 7.15 -22.82
CA LYS A 156 -0.82 7.68 -23.84
C LYS A 156 0.00 8.22 -25.04
N PRO A 157 -0.51 8.10 -26.28
CA PRO A 157 0.18 8.63 -27.45
C PRO A 157 0.54 10.11 -27.29
N GLY A 158 1.84 10.42 -27.34
CA GLY A 158 2.35 11.80 -27.21
C GLY A 158 2.54 12.31 -25.77
N HIS A 159 2.37 11.46 -24.75
CA HIS A 159 2.62 11.82 -23.35
C HIS A 159 3.88 11.12 -22.82
N SER A 160 4.62 11.80 -21.93
CA SER A 160 5.81 11.24 -21.27
C SER A 160 5.54 10.67 -19.87
N VAL A 161 4.44 11.07 -19.22
CA VAL A 161 4.11 10.70 -17.83
C VAL A 161 2.70 10.11 -17.68
N ASP A 162 1.77 10.50 -18.56
CA ASP A 162 0.36 10.12 -18.41
C ASP A 162 0.12 8.72 -18.97
N MET A 163 -0.10 7.76 -18.07
CA MET A 163 -0.41 6.38 -18.41
C MET A 163 -1.90 6.18 -18.75
N ASP A 164 -2.16 5.36 -19.76
CA ASP A 164 -3.46 4.77 -20.02
C ASP A 164 -3.72 3.62 -19.05
N MET A 165 -4.34 3.95 -17.92
CA MET A 165 -4.72 2.96 -16.91
C MET A 165 -5.66 1.89 -17.46
N LYS A 166 -6.42 2.14 -18.53
CA LYS A 166 -7.26 1.10 -19.13
C LYS A 166 -6.38 -0.03 -19.69
N LEU A 167 -5.32 0.32 -20.43
CA LEU A 167 -4.36 -0.64 -20.96
C LEU A 167 -3.65 -1.40 -19.85
N VAL A 168 -3.26 -0.72 -18.77
CA VAL A 168 -2.66 -1.38 -17.59
C VAL A 168 -3.58 -2.48 -17.06
N TRP A 169 -4.88 -2.19 -16.91
CA TRP A 169 -5.84 -3.13 -16.34
C TRP A 169 -6.27 -4.26 -17.28
N GLU A 170 -6.05 -4.09 -18.59
CA GLU A 170 -6.26 -5.11 -19.62
C GLU A 170 -5.02 -6.00 -19.81
N ALA A 171 -3.86 -5.57 -19.32
CA ALA A 171 -2.61 -6.33 -19.41
C ALA A 171 -2.66 -7.62 -18.57
N PRO A 172 -1.81 -8.63 -18.89
CA PRO A 172 -1.66 -9.82 -18.06
C PRO A 172 -1.32 -9.48 -16.61
N PHE A 173 -1.76 -10.33 -15.67
CA PHE A 173 -1.63 -10.05 -14.23
C PHE A 173 -0.16 -9.86 -13.80
N GLU A 174 0.73 -10.69 -14.33
CA GLU A 174 2.17 -10.59 -14.09
C GLU A 174 2.77 -9.27 -14.59
N VAL A 175 2.23 -8.70 -15.67
CA VAL A 175 2.65 -7.39 -16.19
C VAL A 175 2.18 -6.27 -15.27
N GLN A 176 0.94 -6.36 -14.77
CA GLN A 176 0.43 -5.41 -13.77
C GLN A 176 1.29 -5.42 -12.51
N VAL A 177 1.65 -6.62 -12.02
CA VAL A 177 2.52 -6.78 -10.85
C VAL A 177 3.91 -6.20 -11.12
N ALA A 178 4.50 -6.50 -12.28
CA ALA A 178 5.81 -6.01 -12.67
C ALA A 178 5.85 -4.47 -12.72
N LEU A 179 4.87 -3.84 -13.37
CA LEU A 179 4.73 -2.38 -13.47
C LEU A 179 4.75 -1.71 -12.09
N PHE A 180 3.88 -2.14 -11.18
CA PHE A 180 3.82 -1.53 -9.85
C PHE A 180 5.07 -1.86 -9.02
N ARG A 181 5.74 -2.99 -9.26
CA ARG A 181 6.97 -3.35 -8.55
C ARG A 181 8.16 -2.50 -9.01
N GLU A 182 8.26 -2.17 -10.29
CA GLU A 182 9.26 -1.22 -10.82
C GLU A 182 9.17 0.13 -10.11
N GLU A 183 7.96 0.66 -9.91
CA GLU A 183 7.73 1.90 -9.14
C GLU A 183 8.22 1.80 -7.68
N VAL A 184 7.97 0.66 -7.03
CA VAL A 184 8.48 0.42 -5.66
C VAL A 184 10.01 0.36 -5.64
N TYR A 185 10.64 -0.26 -6.64
CA TYR A 185 12.10 -0.31 -6.78
C TYR A 185 12.71 1.08 -7.02
N ALA A 186 12.20 1.82 -8.00
CA ALA A 186 12.65 3.16 -8.34
C ALA A 186 12.52 4.10 -7.12
N THR A 187 11.37 4.08 -6.45
CA THR A 187 11.13 4.87 -5.22
C THR A 187 12.09 4.49 -4.09
N ALA A 188 12.33 3.19 -3.85
CA ALA A 188 13.26 2.73 -2.81
C ALA A 188 14.69 3.21 -3.07
N LEU A 189 15.13 3.14 -4.34
CA LEU A 189 16.44 3.60 -4.77
C LEU A 189 16.57 5.11 -4.60
N GLU A 190 15.65 5.88 -5.19
CA GLU A 190 15.65 7.35 -5.19
C GLU A 190 15.65 7.91 -3.77
N ARG A 191 14.78 7.40 -2.90
CA ARG A 191 14.49 8.04 -1.62
C ARG A 191 15.33 7.53 -0.45
N ILE A 192 15.89 6.32 -0.54
CA ILE A 192 16.61 5.72 0.60
C ILE A 192 17.97 5.17 0.21
N VAL A 193 18.07 4.32 -0.81
CA VAL A 193 19.32 3.59 -1.08
C VAL A 193 20.41 4.55 -1.61
N ILE A 194 20.09 5.32 -2.65
CA ILE A 194 21.06 6.21 -3.31
C ILE A 194 21.46 7.37 -2.40
N PRO A 195 20.53 8.08 -1.70
CA PRO A 195 20.91 9.16 -0.78
C PRO A 195 21.80 8.70 0.39
N ARG A 196 21.75 7.41 0.74
CA ARG A 196 22.59 6.81 1.78
C ARG A 196 23.85 6.12 1.24
N ASN A 197 24.21 6.38 -0.01
CA ASN A 197 25.37 5.78 -0.68
C ASN A 197 25.37 4.25 -0.60
N TYR A 198 24.20 3.63 -0.78
CA TYR A 198 24.02 2.17 -0.69
C TYR A 198 24.34 1.55 0.68
N ASN A 199 24.57 2.36 1.71
CA ASN A 199 24.82 1.91 3.08
C ASN A 199 23.52 1.81 3.90
N VAL A 200 22.61 0.97 3.45
CA VAL A 200 21.31 0.73 4.09
C VAL A 200 20.77 -0.64 3.67
N SER A 201 19.93 -1.26 4.50
CA SER A 201 19.26 -2.51 4.12
C SER A 201 18.31 -2.29 2.93
N PRO A 202 18.50 -3.00 1.79
CA PRO A 202 17.58 -2.91 0.65
C PRO A 202 16.15 -3.32 1.03
N GLY A 203 16.00 -4.35 1.87
CA GLY A 203 14.68 -4.79 2.34
C GLY A 203 13.95 -3.70 3.15
N PHE A 204 14.67 -2.93 3.96
CA PHE A 204 14.09 -1.78 4.67
C PHE A 204 13.65 -0.68 3.69
N ALA A 205 14.50 -0.34 2.72
CA ALA A 205 14.19 0.68 1.72
C ALA A 205 12.96 0.29 0.88
N TYR A 206 12.91 -0.96 0.45
CA TYR A 206 11.80 -1.53 -0.31
C TYR A 206 10.49 -1.52 0.49
N HIS A 207 10.52 -1.99 1.74
CA HIS A 207 9.33 -2.00 2.60
C HIS A 207 8.79 -0.58 2.84
N TRP A 208 9.69 0.38 3.05
CA TRP A 208 9.32 1.79 3.14
C TRP A 208 8.67 2.29 1.85
N ALA A 209 9.25 1.99 0.69
CA ALA A 209 8.73 2.42 -0.60
C ALA A 209 7.35 1.82 -0.86
N LEU A 210 7.18 0.51 -0.66
CA LEU A 210 5.89 -0.18 -0.82
C LEU A 210 4.80 0.44 0.04
N ARG A 211 5.11 0.73 1.31
CA ARG A 211 4.21 1.43 2.21
C ARG A 211 3.80 2.78 1.61
N ARG A 212 4.74 3.60 1.14
CA ARG A 212 4.45 4.89 0.51
C ARG A 212 3.66 4.74 -0.79
N THR A 213 3.91 3.70 -1.58
CA THR A 213 3.15 3.40 -2.79
C THR A 213 1.67 3.14 -2.46
N ILE A 214 1.39 2.36 -1.41
CA ILE A 214 0.03 2.05 -0.95
C ILE A 214 -0.64 3.24 -0.24
N THR A 215 0.09 4.04 0.53
CA THR A 215 -0.51 5.10 1.39
C THR A 215 -0.44 6.51 0.81
N SER A 216 0.40 6.77 -0.19
CA SER A 216 0.60 8.14 -0.72
C SER A 216 0.77 8.26 -2.24
N LEU A 217 1.50 7.36 -2.92
CA LEU A 217 1.88 7.57 -4.32
C LEU A 217 0.81 7.14 -5.33
N THR A 218 0.01 6.12 -5.02
CA THR A 218 -1.08 5.66 -5.89
C THR A 218 -2.46 6.03 -5.35
N ARG A 219 -3.56 5.85 -6.08
CA ARG A 219 -4.94 5.97 -5.53
C ARG A 219 -5.86 4.92 -6.13
N GLY A 220 -7.07 4.82 -5.58
CA GLY A 220 -8.17 4.05 -6.16
C GLY A 220 -7.77 2.61 -6.47
N ARG A 221 -8.04 2.18 -7.70
CA ARG A 221 -7.79 0.80 -8.15
C ARG A 221 -6.32 0.39 -8.01
N SER A 222 -5.36 1.29 -8.26
CA SER A 222 -3.93 0.97 -8.13
C SER A 222 -3.52 0.68 -6.68
N ALA A 223 -3.91 1.55 -5.75
CA ALA A 223 -3.60 1.34 -4.34
C ALA A 223 -4.24 0.06 -3.80
N ARG A 224 -5.51 -0.16 -4.17
CA ARG A 224 -6.27 -1.36 -3.80
C ARG A 224 -5.65 -2.63 -4.38
N PHE A 225 -5.25 -2.62 -5.66
CA PHE A 225 -4.59 -3.74 -6.31
C PHE A 225 -3.33 -4.18 -5.57
N ILE A 226 -2.47 -3.23 -5.19
CA ILE A 226 -1.24 -3.53 -4.45
C ILE A 226 -1.57 -4.08 -3.04
N ALA A 227 -2.56 -3.50 -2.35
CA ALA A 227 -2.95 -3.94 -1.02
C ALA A 227 -3.58 -5.35 -1.01
N GLU A 228 -4.48 -5.65 -1.95
CA GLU A 228 -5.10 -6.98 -2.09
C GLU A 228 -4.06 -8.06 -2.46
N ASN A 229 -3.03 -7.67 -3.21
CA ASN A 229 -1.96 -8.55 -3.64
C ASN A 229 -0.69 -8.38 -2.80
N TYR A 230 -0.80 -7.88 -1.56
CA TYR A 230 0.36 -7.53 -0.73
C TYR A 230 1.35 -8.70 -0.56
N ALA A 231 0.89 -9.95 -0.55
CA ALA A 231 1.76 -11.14 -0.51
C ALA A 231 2.79 -11.18 -1.66
N LEU A 232 2.42 -10.69 -2.86
CA LEU A 232 3.33 -10.61 -4.02
C LEU A 232 4.28 -9.42 -3.93
N PHE A 233 3.89 -8.37 -3.20
CA PHE A 233 4.66 -7.14 -3.09
C PHE A 233 5.47 -7.05 -1.80
N HIS A 234 5.19 -7.81 -0.74
CA HIS A 234 5.80 -7.58 0.58
C HIS A 234 7.32 -7.82 0.60
N ARG A 235 7.87 -8.45 -0.46
CA ARG A 235 9.30 -8.65 -0.67
C ARG A 235 9.65 -8.39 -2.13
N PRO A 236 10.87 -7.89 -2.40
CA PRO A 236 11.37 -7.83 -3.76
C PRO A 236 11.47 -9.26 -4.31
N ASP A 237 11.21 -9.42 -5.61
CA ASP A 237 11.27 -10.73 -6.27
C ASP A 237 12.67 -11.07 -6.81
N HIS A 238 13.57 -10.08 -6.83
CA HIS A 238 14.99 -10.24 -7.11
C HIS A 238 15.81 -9.18 -6.34
N ASP A 239 17.15 -9.29 -6.39
CA ASP A 239 18.02 -8.25 -5.82
C ASP A 239 18.00 -7.00 -6.72
N TYR A 240 17.02 -6.13 -6.48
CA TYR A 240 16.79 -4.92 -7.27
C TYR A 240 17.96 -3.91 -7.18
N VAL A 241 18.77 -3.97 -6.11
CA VAL A 241 19.94 -3.09 -5.96
C VAL A 241 21.09 -3.62 -6.82
N ALA A 242 21.37 -4.92 -6.76
CA ALA A 242 22.38 -5.53 -7.65
C ALA A 242 21.99 -5.37 -9.12
N HIS A 243 20.70 -5.57 -9.45
CA HIS A 243 20.16 -5.37 -10.80
C HIS A 243 20.33 -3.92 -11.27
N HIS A 244 19.94 -2.95 -10.45
CA HIS A 244 20.18 -1.53 -10.71
C HIS A 244 21.66 -1.22 -10.97
N LEU A 245 22.57 -1.70 -10.13
CA LEU A 245 24.00 -1.45 -10.25
C LEU A 245 24.60 -2.03 -11.55
N ALA A 246 24.12 -3.21 -11.96
CA ALA A 246 24.51 -3.83 -13.23
C ALA A 246 24.03 -2.99 -14.45
N ASN A 247 22.92 -2.26 -14.29
CA ASN A 247 22.27 -1.48 -15.34
C ASN A 247 22.46 0.04 -15.17
N ARG A 248 23.48 0.47 -14.42
CA ARG A 248 23.75 1.90 -14.15
C ARG A 248 23.97 2.77 -15.38
N ALA A 249 24.24 2.17 -16.54
CA ALA A 249 24.44 2.87 -17.81
C ALA A 249 23.18 3.63 -18.29
N PHE A 250 22.00 3.25 -17.79
CA PHE A 250 20.75 3.96 -18.09
C PHE A 250 20.49 5.18 -17.20
N LEU A 251 21.29 5.40 -16.15
CA LEU A 251 21.04 6.47 -15.21
C LEU A 251 21.40 7.83 -15.80
N ILE A 252 20.50 8.80 -15.64
CA ILE A 252 20.70 10.18 -16.04
C ILE A 252 20.90 11.01 -14.77
N PRO A 253 22.11 11.51 -14.49
CA PRO A 253 22.34 12.38 -13.34
C PRO A 253 21.53 13.67 -13.48
N LEU A 254 20.93 14.12 -12.38
CA LEU A 254 20.44 15.50 -12.30
C LEU A 254 21.67 16.39 -12.08
N GLU A 255 21.79 17.48 -12.84
CA GLU A 255 22.85 18.45 -12.59
C GLU A 255 22.70 18.98 -11.16
N ASP A 256 23.80 19.02 -10.41
CA ASP A 256 23.81 19.68 -9.11
C ASP A 256 23.45 21.16 -9.35
N GLU A 257 22.28 21.61 -8.90
CA GLU A 257 22.04 23.05 -8.72
C GLU A 257 23.12 23.55 -7.76
N LYS A 258 24.11 24.25 -8.31
CA LYS A 258 25.21 24.87 -7.57
C LYS A 258 24.72 25.97 -6.64
#